data_AF-A0A961LDR4-F1
#
_entry.id   AF-A0A961LDR4-F1
#
_cell.length_a   1.000
_cell.length_b   1.000
_cell.length_c   1.000
_cell.angle_alpha   90.00
_cell.angle_beta   90.00
_cell.angle_gamma   90.00
#
_symmetry.space_group_name_H-M   'P 1'
#
loop_
_entity.id
_entity.type
_entity.pdbx_description
1 polymer ?
#
loop_
_entity_poly.entity_id
_entity_poly.type
_entity_poly.pdbx_seq_one_letter_code
_entity_poly.pdbx_strand_id
1 'polypeptide(L)'
;MMNPNHQLADALRDVTASVQQAIADGYRSRMIDADDLVEVLLAIADRLDPPVPDEVAAEFACPECGERHIDRLVHEADDLVRCSSCGITFDPAAR
;
A
#
# COMPACT_ATOMS: atom_id res chain seq x y z
N MET A 1 -16.78 5.62 9.41
CA MET A 1 -16.26 5.37 10.77
C MET A 1 -14.77 5.12 10.59
N MET A 2 -13.88 5.98 11.11
CA MET A 2 -12.44 5.79 10.91
C MET A 2 -11.99 4.53 11.67
N ASN A 3 -11.18 3.68 11.04
CA ASN A 3 -10.61 2.50 11.67
C ASN A 3 -9.57 2.94 12.73
N PRO A 4 -9.73 2.57 14.01
CA PRO A 4 -8.77 2.93 15.06
C PRO A 4 -7.33 2.47 14.78
N ASN A 5 -7.15 1.36 14.08
CA ASN A 5 -5.82 0.87 13.69
C ASN A 5 -5.17 1.76 12.63
N HIS A 6 -5.97 2.29 11.70
CA HIS A 6 -5.49 3.23 10.68
C HIS A 6 -5.02 4.54 11.32
N GLN A 7 -5.79 5.08 12.29
CA GLN A 7 -5.39 6.26 13.05
C GLN A 7 -4.08 6.05 13.84
N LEU A 8 -3.91 4.86 14.43
CA LEU A 8 -2.68 4.53 15.16
C LEU A 8 -1.48 4.37 14.21
N ALA A 9 -1.68 3.74 13.04
CA ALA A 9 -0.64 3.60 12.03
C ALA A 9 -0.17 4.97 11.50
N ASP A 10 -1.10 5.89 11.24
CA ASP A 10 -0.77 7.27 10.83
C ASP A 10 0.03 8.00 11.90
N ALA A 11 -0.36 7.89 13.18
CA ALA A 11 0.40 8.49 14.27
C ALA A 11 1.84 7.92 14.37
N LEU A 12 2.02 6.62 14.12
CA LEU A 12 3.36 6.00 14.06
C LEU A 12 4.18 6.51 12.87
N ARG A 13 3.56 6.67 11.70
CA ARG A 13 4.21 7.24 10.51
C ARG A 13 4.66 8.69 10.76
N ASP A 14 3.82 9.52 11.39
CA ASP A 14 4.14 10.90 11.73
C ASP A 14 5.31 11.02 12.73
N VAL A 15 5.32 10.19 13.77
CA VAL A 15 6.43 10.11 14.72
C VAL A 15 7.70 9.66 14.01
N THR A 16 7.61 8.65 13.15
CA THR A 16 8.75 8.15 12.38
C THR A 16 9.34 9.24 11.49
N ALA A 17 8.51 9.98 10.76
CA ALA A 17 8.95 11.09 9.92
C ALA A 17 9.67 12.19 10.74
N SER A 18 9.14 12.49 11.94
CA SER A 18 9.76 13.45 12.86
C SER A 18 11.13 12.97 13.36
N VAL A 19 11.29 11.68 13.63
CA VAL A 19 12.57 11.08 14.03
C VAL A 19 13.57 11.10 12.86
N GLN A 20 13.14 10.72 11.66
CA GLN A 20 13.97 10.78 10.45
C GLN A 20 14.50 12.20 10.20
N GLN A 21 13.63 13.21 10.33
CA GLN A 21 14.04 14.61 10.19
C GLN A 21 15.09 14.99 11.25
N ALA A 22 14.89 14.61 12.52
CA ALA A 22 15.86 14.90 13.58
C ALA A 22 17.21 14.16 13.39
N ILE A 23 17.22 12.99 12.76
CA ILE A 23 18.45 12.30 12.34
C ILE A 23 19.13 13.05 11.19
N ALA A 24 18.37 13.49 10.19
CA ALA A 24 18.88 14.23 9.04
C ALA A 24 19.52 15.57 9.45
N ASP A 25 18.90 16.26 10.41
CA ASP A 25 19.38 17.54 10.95
C ASP A 25 20.53 17.37 11.97
N GLY A 26 20.92 16.14 12.30
CA GLY A 26 22.00 15.84 13.24
C GLY A 26 21.63 16.04 14.72
N TYR A 27 20.36 16.27 15.04
CA TYR A 27 19.85 16.35 16.41
C TYR A 27 19.77 14.99 17.11
N ARG A 28 19.84 13.89 16.36
CA ARG A 28 19.90 12.51 16.87
C ARG A 28 21.17 11.83 16.40
N SER A 29 21.82 11.14 17.33
CA SER A 29 23.01 10.35 17.03
C SER A 29 22.62 9.09 16.29
N ARG A 30 23.21 8.89 15.10
CA ARG A 30 23.16 7.60 14.38
C ARG A 30 23.94 6.49 15.09
N MET A 31 24.72 6.84 16.12
CA MET A 31 25.48 5.89 16.94
C MET A 31 24.61 5.14 17.95
N ILE A 32 23.34 5.54 18.14
CA ILE A 32 22.34 4.89 19.01
C ILE A 32 21.25 4.24 18.13
N ASP A 33 21.63 3.68 16.98
CA ASP A 33 20.78 2.93 16.04
C ASP A 33 19.37 3.53 15.83
N ALA A 34 19.31 4.86 15.70
CA ALA A 34 18.05 5.58 15.53
C ALA A 34 17.34 5.19 14.22
N ASP A 35 18.09 4.66 13.25
CA ASP A 35 17.58 4.07 12.01
C ASP A 35 16.85 2.75 12.27
N ASP A 36 17.30 1.90 13.20
CA ASP A 36 16.61 0.67 13.58
C ASP A 36 15.26 0.98 14.26
N LEU A 37 15.22 2.04 15.08
CA LEU A 37 13.96 2.49 15.68
C LEU A 37 12.96 2.95 14.60
N VAL A 38 13.44 3.67 13.58
CA VAL A 38 12.63 4.07 12.43
C VAL A 38 12.07 2.84 11.70
N GLU A 39 12.90 1.83 11.45
CA GLU A 39 12.47 0.59 10.80
C GLU A 39 11.38 -0.13 11.62
N VAL A 40 11.57 -0.26 12.94
CA VAL A 40 10.60 -0.90 13.83
C VAL A 40 9.27 -0.15 13.85
N LEU A 41 9.28 1.18 13.91
CA LEU A 41 8.05 1.98 13.94
C LEU A 41 7.26 1.84 12.63
N LEU A 42 7.95 1.84 11.48
CA LEU A 42 7.32 1.59 10.18
C LEU A 42 6.75 0.16 10.09
N ALA A 43 7.50 -0.85 10.54
CA ALA A 43 7.01 -2.23 10.55
C ALA A 43 5.77 -2.42 11.43
N ILE A 44 5.66 -1.70 12.54
CA ILE A 44 4.44 -1.70 13.36
C ILE A 44 3.29 -1.01 12.63
N ALA A 45 3.54 0.14 11.99
CA ALA A 45 2.52 0.85 11.20
C ALA A 45 1.97 -0.05 10.08
N ASP A 46 2.83 -0.73 9.32
CA ASP A 46 2.43 -1.66 8.25
C ASP A 46 1.67 -2.87 8.80
N ARG A 47 1.95 -3.32 10.01
CA ARG A 47 1.18 -4.42 10.63
C ARG A 47 -0.21 -3.97 11.08
N LEU A 48 -0.36 -2.73 11.51
CA LEU A 48 -1.63 -2.14 11.93
C LEU A 48 -2.51 -1.75 10.74
N ASP A 49 -1.89 -1.28 9.68
CA ASP A 49 -2.52 -0.79 8.47
C ASP A 49 -1.71 -1.28 7.25
N PRO A 50 -1.93 -2.54 6.83
CA PRO A 50 -1.17 -3.16 5.76
C PRO A 50 -1.30 -2.36 4.45
N PRO A 51 -0.22 -2.26 3.67
CA PRO A 51 -0.32 -1.67 2.34
C PRO A 51 -1.35 -2.46 1.54
N VAL A 52 -2.25 -1.73 0.87
CA VAL A 52 -3.17 -2.33 -0.08
C VAL A 52 -2.31 -2.89 -1.22
N PRO A 53 -2.42 -4.18 -1.58
CA PRO A 53 -1.62 -4.73 -2.66
C PRO A 53 -1.92 -4.00 -3.97
N ASP A 54 -0.89 -3.59 -4.70
CA ASP A 54 -1.02 -2.89 -6.00
C ASP A 54 -1.41 -3.84 -7.15
N GLU A 55 -1.49 -5.14 -6.87
CA GLU A 55 -1.85 -6.18 -7.82
C GLU A 55 -3.05 -6.98 -7.33
N VAL A 56 -3.95 -7.33 -8.25
CA VAL A 56 -4.99 -8.31 -8.00
C VAL A 56 -4.41 -9.73 -7.98
N ALA A 57 -5.11 -10.63 -7.30
CA ALA A 57 -4.81 -12.06 -7.36
C ALA A 57 -4.95 -12.58 -8.80
N ALA A 58 -4.25 -13.68 -9.12
CA ALA A 58 -4.13 -14.16 -10.50
C ALA A 58 -5.49 -14.51 -11.15
N GLU A 59 -6.45 -14.94 -10.35
CA GLU A 59 -7.83 -15.23 -10.76
C GLU A 59 -8.57 -13.99 -11.31
N PHE A 60 -8.22 -12.80 -10.82
CA PHE A 60 -8.81 -11.52 -11.22
C PHE A 60 -7.99 -10.80 -12.29
N ALA A 61 -6.88 -11.39 -12.74
CA ALA A 61 -6.04 -10.83 -13.79
C ALA A 61 -6.78 -10.78 -15.15
N CYS A 62 -6.41 -9.82 -15.99
CA CYS A 62 -6.96 -9.70 -17.33
C CYS A 62 -6.79 -11.02 -18.12
N PRO A 63 -7.87 -11.59 -18.68
CA PRO A 63 -7.82 -12.85 -19.42
C PRO A 63 -6.89 -12.86 -20.63
N GLU A 64 -6.76 -11.72 -21.29
CA GLU A 64 -6.07 -11.63 -22.58
C GLU A 64 -4.58 -11.35 -22.43
N CYS A 65 -4.21 -10.35 -21.62
CA CYS A 65 -2.82 -9.90 -21.51
C CYS A 65 -2.15 -10.25 -20.17
N GLY A 66 -2.90 -10.80 -19.21
CA GLY A 66 -2.38 -11.13 -17.88
C GLY A 66 -2.06 -9.91 -17.01
N GLU A 67 -2.58 -8.72 -17.34
CA GLU A 67 -2.46 -7.53 -16.50
C GLU A 67 -3.03 -7.78 -15.09
N ARG A 68 -2.28 -7.35 -14.08
CA ARG A 68 -2.60 -7.56 -12.66
C ARG A 68 -2.61 -6.28 -11.86
N HIS A 69 -2.04 -5.18 -12.34
CA HIS A 69 -2.00 -3.94 -11.59
C HIS A 69 -3.40 -3.34 -11.43
N ILE A 70 -3.80 -3.04 -10.19
CA ILE A 70 -5.13 -2.52 -9.85
C ILE A 70 -5.41 -1.22 -10.63
N ASP A 71 -4.43 -0.32 -10.72
CA ASP A 71 -4.55 0.95 -11.46
C ASP A 71 -4.81 0.79 -12.97
N ARG A 72 -4.55 -0.40 -13.52
CA ARG A 72 -4.78 -0.74 -14.92
C ARG A 72 -6.10 -1.48 -15.13
N LEU A 73 -6.77 -1.90 -14.07
CA LEU A 73 -8.03 -2.64 -14.08
C LEU A 73 -9.17 -1.73 -13.59
N VAL A 74 -9.83 -1.05 -14.52
CA VAL A 74 -10.82 -0.01 -14.22
C VAL A 74 -12.21 -0.62 -14.08
N HIS A 75 -12.84 -0.46 -12.92
CA HIS A 75 -14.24 -0.83 -12.71
C HIS A 75 -15.16 0.12 -13.49
N GLU A 76 -16.03 -0.42 -14.35
CA GLU A 76 -16.98 0.39 -15.12
C GLU A 76 -18.40 0.35 -14.52
N ALA A 77 -19.14 -0.75 -14.72
CA ALA A 77 -20.50 -0.98 -14.23
C ALA A 77 -20.83 -2.49 -14.24
N ASP A 78 -21.83 -2.92 -13.46
CA ASP A 78 -22.34 -4.30 -13.43
C ASP A 78 -21.25 -5.39 -13.30
N ASP A 79 -20.34 -5.20 -12.34
CA ASP A 79 -19.21 -6.09 -12.04
C ASP A 79 -18.20 -6.27 -13.19
N LEU A 80 -18.26 -5.44 -14.23
CA LEU A 80 -17.30 -5.45 -15.34
C LEU A 80 -16.06 -4.60 -15.06
N VAL A 81 -14.91 -5.17 -15.41
CA VAL A 81 -13.58 -4.56 -15.32
C VAL A 81 -13.01 -4.38 -16.72
N ARG A 82 -12.59 -3.15 -17.04
CA ARG A 82 -11.86 -2.84 -18.27
C ARG A 82 -10.36 -2.84 -18.01
N CYS A 83 -9.63 -3.67 -18.75
CA CYS A 83 -8.17 -3.63 -18.77
C CYS A 83 -7.69 -2.45 -19.62
N SER A 84 -6.92 -1.54 -19.03
CA SER A 84 -6.35 -0.38 -19.73
C SER A 84 -5.14 -0.74 -20.60
N SER A 85 -4.54 -1.92 -20.38
CA SER A 85 -3.35 -2.38 -21.11
C SER A 85 -3.71 -2.99 -22.48
N CYS A 86 -4.80 -3.74 -22.58
CA CYS A 86 -5.26 -4.33 -23.85
C CYS A 86 -6.65 -3.88 -24.31
N GLY A 87 -7.41 -3.18 -23.47
CA GLY A 87 -8.72 -2.62 -23.82
C GLY A 87 -9.91 -3.57 -23.66
N ILE A 88 -9.71 -4.82 -23.22
CA ILE A 88 -10.83 -5.76 -23.02
C ILE A 88 -11.61 -5.45 -21.76
N THR A 89 -12.92 -5.58 -21.84
CA THR A 89 -13.83 -5.57 -20.68
C THR A 89 -14.22 -7.00 -20.35
N PHE A 90 -14.09 -7.40 -19.09
CA PHE A 90 -14.33 -8.76 -18.63
C PHE A 90 -15.00 -8.76 -17.26
N ASP A 91 -15.71 -9.85 -16.94
CA ASP A 91 -16.26 -10.12 -15.62
C ASP A 91 -15.24 -10.96 -14.82
N PRO A 92 -14.63 -10.42 -13.75
CA PRO A 92 -13.69 -11.14 -12.91
C PRO A 92 -14.34 -12.24 -12.05
N ALA A 93 -15.66 -12.20 -11.82
CA ALA A 93 -16.41 -13.15 -10.98
C ALA A 93 -17.02 -14.31 -11.78
N ALA A 94 -17.09 -14.22 -13.11
CA ALA A 94 -17.60 -15.28 -13.98
C ALA A 94 -16.63 -16.47 -14.20
N ARG A 95 -15.56 -16.60 -13.39
CA ARG A 95 -14.48 -17.59 -13.53
C ARG A 95 -14.55 -18.74 -12.53
#